data_AF-A0A2G9SJV8-F1
#
_entry.id   AF-A0A2G9SJV8-F1
#
_cell.length_a   1.000
_cell.length_b   1.000
_cell.length_c   1.000
_cell.angle_alpha   90.00
_cell.angle_beta   90.00
_cell.angle_gamma   90.00
#
_symmetry.space_group_name_H-M   'P 1'
#
loop_
_entity.id
_entity.type
_entity.pdbx_description
1 polymer ?
#
loop_
_entity_poly.entity_id
_entity_poly.type
_entity_poly.pdbx_seq_one_letter_code
_entity_poly.pdbx_strand_id
1 'polypeptide(L)'
;MGDADLMAHILAPPTKADPELFANRVEKAFRQDIEALQADKAHIGGRREDLEAQWEVVTPALQALHERCKTQDRRFNSLIDQMDDFEDRSRRVNIRIRGMPEATGPRDIVPSLQGLLKQVFGRNAPDHIAIDRAHRDFRPPSDDPDKPWDIFCKLHKYFLKESIMFHGPSPPSPGCCIENILYCCCGSYVCFLSPQHSLTHKSNTCRSLLPPDRGLLYDLITLWLP
;
A
#
# COMPACT_ATOMS: atom_id res chain seq x y z
N MET A 1 30.92 91.74 8.85
CA MET A 1 31.76 90.75 9.55
C MET A 1 32.62 90.11 8.50
N GLY A 2 33.91 90.45 8.48
CA GLY A 2 34.84 90.15 7.40
C GLY A 2 35.58 88.84 7.59
N ASP A 3 36.16 88.33 6.50
CA ASP A 3 36.92 87.07 6.42
C ASP A 3 38.00 86.87 7.50
N ALA A 4 38.51 87.96 8.09
CA ALA A 4 39.48 87.90 9.19
C ALA A 4 38.91 87.34 10.50
N ASP A 5 37.63 87.59 10.78
CA ASP A 5 36.93 87.10 11.99
C ASP A 5 36.61 85.61 11.86
N LEU A 6 36.36 85.15 10.63
CA LEU A 6 36.12 83.75 10.31
C LEU A 6 37.40 82.91 10.46
N MET A 7 38.54 83.42 9.95
CA MET A 7 39.85 82.76 10.10
C MET A 7 40.35 82.74 11.55
N ALA A 8 40.04 83.78 12.34
CA ALA A 8 40.35 83.80 13.77
C ALA A 8 39.58 82.72 14.55
N HIS A 9 38.34 82.43 14.16
CA HIS A 9 37.58 81.33 14.76
C HIS A 9 38.04 79.93 14.32
N ILE A 10 38.52 79.79 13.07
CA ILE A 10 39.03 78.51 12.54
C ILE A 10 40.43 78.17 13.12
N LEU A 11 41.26 79.18 13.39
CA LEU A 11 42.61 79.03 13.93
C LEU A 11 42.66 79.05 15.47
N ALA A 12 41.58 79.43 16.14
CA ALA A 12 41.49 79.35 17.59
C ALA A 12 41.52 77.88 18.03
N PRO A 13 42.53 77.45 18.81
CA PRO A 13 42.57 76.06 19.29
C PRO A 13 41.32 75.78 20.13
N PRO A 14 40.74 74.58 20.00
CA PRO A 14 39.58 74.20 20.82
C PRO A 14 39.93 74.41 22.29
N THR A 15 39.01 75.04 23.02
CA THR A 15 39.21 75.27 24.45
C THR A 15 39.22 73.90 25.12
N LYS A 16 40.00 73.68 26.20
CA LYS A 16 40.07 72.36 26.88
C LYS A 16 38.70 71.73 27.21
N ALA A 17 37.66 72.56 27.32
CA ALA A 17 36.28 72.14 27.51
C ALA A 17 35.65 71.39 26.31
N ASP A 18 36.03 71.68 25.06
CA ASP A 18 35.45 71.05 23.86
C ASP A 18 35.71 69.53 23.74
N PRO A 19 36.96 69.02 23.90
CA PRO A 19 37.20 67.58 23.86
C PRO A 19 36.57 66.85 25.06
N GLU A 20 36.47 67.47 26.23
CA GLU A 20 35.78 66.89 27.38
C GLU A 20 34.26 66.81 27.15
N LEU A 21 33.66 67.84 26.56
CA LEU A 21 32.24 67.83 26.18
C LEU A 21 31.94 66.75 25.13
N PHE A 22 32.86 66.53 24.19
CA PHE A 22 32.75 65.46 23.20
C PHE A 22 32.86 64.08 23.85
N ALA A 23 33.88 63.86 24.69
CA ALA A 23 34.09 62.61 25.41
C ALA A 23 32.86 62.25 26.28
N ASN A 24 32.33 63.23 27.02
CA ASN A 24 31.12 63.04 27.84
C ASN A 24 29.88 62.74 26.99
N ARG A 25 29.75 63.35 25.80
CA ARG A 25 28.65 63.05 24.86
C ARG A 25 28.72 61.62 24.35
N VAL A 26 29.90 61.18 23.95
CA VAL A 26 30.15 59.82 23.45
C VAL A 26 29.95 58.80 24.56
N GLU A 27 30.45 59.06 25.77
CA GLU A 27 30.24 58.19 26.93
C GLU A 27 28.76 58.06 27.27
N LYS A 28 28.01 59.18 27.25
CA LYS A 28 26.57 59.16 27.49
C LYS A 28 25.81 58.38 26.42
N ALA A 29 26.17 58.54 25.14
CA ALA A 29 25.57 57.79 24.04
C ALA A 29 25.83 56.29 24.18
N PHE A 30 27.08 55.88 24.45
CA PHE A 30 27.40 54.48 24.67
C PHE A 30 26.68 53.89 25.89
N ARG A 31 26.51 54.66 26.97
CA ARG A 31 25.77 54.20 28.14
C ARG A 31 24.29 53.97 27.80
N GLN A 32 23.69 54.87 27.02
CA GLN A 32 22.32 54.70 26.52
C GLN A 32 22.17 53.46 25.63
N ASP A 33 23.13 53.24 24.72
CA ASP A 33 23.12 52.06 23.85
C ASP A 33 23.29 50.75 24.65
N ILE A 34 24.14 50.76 25.68
CA ILE A 34 24.33 49.61 26.58
C ILE A 34 23.04 49.31 27.34
N GLU A 35 22.35 50.34 27.85
CA GLU A 35 21.07 50.18 28.54
C GLU A 35 19.99 49.62 27.59
N ALA A 36 19.92 50.13 26.36
CA ALA A 36 19.01 49.61 25.33
C ALA A 36 19.29 48.15 24.99
N LEU A 37 20.57 47.79 24.79
CA LEU A 37 20.98 46.40 24.52
C LEU A 37 20.70 45.47 25.70
N GLN A 38 20.80 45.96 26.94
CA GLN A 38 20.44 45.19 28.12
C GLN A 38 18.94 44.92 28.17
N ALA A 39 18.11 45.91 27.82
CA ALA A 39 16.66 45.75 27.74
C ALA A 39 16.27 44.73 26.65
N ASP A 40 16.87 44.83 25.45
CA ASP A 40 16.63 43.88 24.36
C ASP A 40 17.09 42.46 24.73
N LYS A 41 18.24 42.33 25.39
CA LYS A 41 18.73 41.04 25.89
C LYS A 41 17.76 40.41 26.89
N ALA A 42 17.21 41.20 27.82
CA ALA A 42 16.22 40.71 28.77
C ALA A 42 14.93 40.28 28.07
N HIS A 43 14.47 41.04 27.07
CA HIS A 43 13.30 40.71 26.28
C HIS A 43 13.47 39.40 25.48
N ILE A 44 14.63 39.23 24.82
CA ILE A 44 14.96 37.99 24.11
C ILE A 44 15.11 36.81 25.08
N GLY A 45 15.68 37.05 26.26
CA GLY A 45 15.79 36.06 27.33
C GLY A 45 14.44 35.50 27.75
N GLY A 46 13.46 36.36 28.04
CA GLY A 46 12.10 35.93 28.39
C GLY A 46 11.41 35.14 27.28
N ARG A 47 11.51 35.61 26.03
CA ARG A 47 10.96 34.87 24.87
C ARG A 47 11.61 33.49 24.69
N ARG A 48 12.89 33.36 25.02
CA ARG A 48 13.61 32.08 24.97
C ARG A 48 13.11 31.13 26.05
N GLU A 49 12.94 31.61 27.27
CA GLU A 49 12.40 30.81 28.39
C GLU A 49 10.98 30.29 28.07
N ASP A 50 10.12 31.14 27.49
CA ASP A 50 8.78 30.73 27.06
C ASP A 50 8.83 29.62 25.99
N LEU A 51 9.73 29.75 25.01
CA LEU A 51 9.91 28.75 23.96
C LEU A 51 10.48 27.44 24.50
N GLU A 52 11.45 27.52 25.42
CA GLU A 52 12.01 26.34 26.08
C GLU A 52 10.92 25.62 26.90
N ALA A 53 10.08 26.36 27.63
CA ALA A 53 8.95 25.78 28.36
C ALA A 53 7.92 25.12 27.42
N GLN A 54 7.60 25.74 26.28
CA GLN A 54 6.73 25.14 25.27
C GLN A 54 7.36 23.87 24.66
N TRP A 55 8.67 23.88 24.43
CA TRP A 55 9.40 22.74 23.89
C TRP A 55 9.36 21.53 24.84
N GLU A 56 9.55 21.76 26.14
CA GLU A 56 9.45 20.74 27.18
C GLU A 56 8.06 20.10 27.26
N VAL A 57 7.00 20.83 26.88
CA VAL A 57 5.64 20.29 26.81
C VAL A 57 5.37 19.54 25.50
N VAL A 58 5.80 20.09 24.36
CA VAL A 58 5.48 19.54 23.04
C VAL A 58 6.27 18.26 22.75
N THR A 59 7.53 18.18 23.18
CA THR A 59 8.41 17.03 22.93
C THR A 59 7.85 15.70 23.47
N PRO A 60 7.47 15.58 24.76
CA PRO A 60 6.91 14.34 25.28
C PRO A 60 5.53 14.03 24.67
N ALA A 61 4.73 15.05 24.34
CA ALA A 61 3.44 14.85 23.68
C ALA A 61 3.61 14.23 22.28
N LEU A 62 4.58 14.70 21.49
CA LEU A 62 4.91 14.12 20.19
C LEU A 62 5.45 12.70 20.32
N GLN A 63 6.31 12.42 21.30
CA GLN A 63 6.79 11.06 21.58
C GLN A 63 5.65 10.11 21.95
N ALA A 64 4.75 10.54 22.83
CA ALA A 64 3.59 9.75 23.21
C ALA A 64 2.65 9.48 22.03
N LEU A 65 2.43 10.49 21.17
CA LEU A 65 1.62 10.31 19.96
C LEU A 65 2.28 9.34 18.98
N HIS A 66 3.60 9.44 18.78
CA HIS A 66 4.37 8.53 17.93
C HIS A 66 4.25 7.08 18.38
N GLU A 67 4.38 6.82 19.69
CA GLU A 67 4.23 5.47 20.23
C GLU A 67 2.78 4.95 20.13
N ARG A 68 1.78 5.83 20.23
CA ARG A 68 0.38 5.47 19.97
C ARG A 68 0.17 5.08 18.51
N CYS A 69 0.71 5.85 17.55
CA CYS A 69 0.64 5.52 16.13
C CYS A 69 1.30 4.16 15.84
N LYS A 70 2.52 3.92 16.32
CA LYS A 70 3.19 2.61 16.17
C LYS A 70 2.35 1.46 16.74
N THR A 71 1.73 1.67 17.90
CA THR A 71 0.89 0.66 18.53
C THR A 71 -0.36 0.37 17.68
N GLN A 72 -0.95 1.43 17.11
CA GLN A 72 -2.10 1.31 16.22
C GLN A 72 -1.73 0.59 14.92
N ASP A 73 -0.59 0.90 14.31
CA ASP A 73 -0.10 0.23 13.11
C ASP A 73 0.09 -1.27 13.34
N ARG A 74 0.67 -1.65 14.48
CA ARG A 74 0.83 -3.06 14.86
C ARG A 74 -0.51 -3.76 15.00
N ARG A 75 -1.51 -3.10 15.62
CA ARG A 75 -2.86 -3.65 15.76
C ARG A 75 -3.54 -3.79 14.40
N PHE A 76 -3.39 -2.78 13.53
CA PHE A 76 -3.96 -2.80 12.20
C PHE A 76 -3.39 -3.93 11.35
N ASN A 77 -2.06 -4.09 11.34
CA ASN A 77 -1.42 -5.21 10.64
C ASN A 77 -1.86 -6.56 11.20
N SER A 78 -1.94 -6.71 12.53
CA SER A 78 -2.43 -7.95 13.14
C SER A 78 -3.88 -8.26 12.77
N LEU A 79 -4.72 -7.25 12.59
CA LEU A 79 -6.10 -7.44 12.12
C LEU A 79 -6.14 -7.84 10.65
N ILE A 80 -5.28 -7.25 9.80
CA ILE A 80 -5.13 -7.67 8.40
C ILE A 80 -4.72 -9.14 8.34
N ASP A 81 -3.69 -9.54 9.08
CA ASP A 81 -3.21 -10.92 9.10
C ASP A 81 -4.32 -11.91 9.54
N GLN A 82 -5.14 -11.51 10.51
CA GLN A 82 -6.30 -12.30 10.95
C GLN A 82 -7.40 -12.38 9.88
N MET A 83 -7.69 -11.26 9.21
CA MET A 83 -8.66 -11.23 8.12
C MET A 83 -8.20 -12.12 6.96
N ASP A 84 -6.93 -12.04 6.57
CA ASP A 84 -6.34 -12.86 5.53
C ASP A 84 -6.41 -14.35 5.89
N ASP A 85 -6.07 -14.73 7.12
CA ASP A 85 -6.20 -16.13 7.55
C ASP A 85 -7.66 -16.60 7.58
N PHE A 86 -8.62 -15.76 7.97
CA PHE A 86 -10.04 -16.11 7.90
C PHE A 86 -10.54 -16.24 6.45
N GLU A 87 -10.15 -15.34 5.56
CA GLU A 87 -10.47 -15.43 4.15
C GLU A 87 -9.86 -16.68 3.51
N ASP A 88 -8.61 -16.99 3.81
CA ASP A 88 -7.94 -18.18 3.35
C ASP A 88 -8.62 -19.44 3.88
N ARG A 89 -8.97 -19.49 5.17
CA ARG A 89 -9.75 -20.61 5.75
C ARG A 89 -11.11 -20.77 5.09
N SER A 90 -11.75 -19.68 4.72
CA SER A 90 -13.03 -19.70 4.00
C SER A 90 -12.88 -20.19 2.56
N ARG A 91 -11.82 -19.74 1.86
CA ARG A 91 -11.48 -20.10 0.47
C ARG A 91 -10.82 -21.48 0.35
N ARG A 92 -10.33 -22.04 1.46
CA ARG A 92 -9.64 -23.34 1.51
C ARG A 92 -10.45 -24.48 0.94
N VAL A 93 -11.77 -24.39 0.87
CA VAL A 93 -12.62 -25.46 0.31
C VAL A 93 -13.20 -25.10 -1.07
N ASN A 94 -12.90 -23.89 -1.55
CA ASN A 94 -13.35 -23.42 -2.86
C ASN A 94 -12.38 -23.85 -3.95
N ILE A 95 -12.92 -24.24 -5.09
CA ILE A 95 -12.21 -24.49 -6.34
C ILE A 95 -12.81 -23.62 -7.44
N ARG A 96 -11.95 -23.16 -8.33
CA ARG A 96 -12.37 -22.41 -9.52
C ARG A 96 -12.06 -23.24 -10.76
N ILE A 97 -13.09 -23.48 -11.57
CA ILE A 97 -13.03 -24.34 -12.74
C ILE A 97 -13.18 -23.46 -13.99
N ARG A 98 -12.17 -23.52 -14.86
CA ARG A 98 -12.12 -22.73 -16.11
C ARG A 98 -12.46 -23.60 -17.32
N GLY A 99 -13.08 -22.97 -18.33
CA GLY A 99 -13.31 -23.57 -19.66
C GLY A 99 -14.48 -24.54 -19.76
N MET A 100 -15.41 -24.52 -18.80
CA MET A 100 -16.67 -25.24 -18.96
C MET A 100 -17.56 -24.47 -19.95
N PRO A 101 -18.12 -25.11 -20.99
CA PRO A 101 -18.95 -24.45 -22.00
C PRO A 101 -20.13 -23.72 -21.36
N GLU A 102 -20.50 -22.56 -21.92
CA GLU A 102 -21.55 -21.69 -21.38
C GLU A 102 -22.96 -22.30 -21.47
N ALA A 103 -23.16 -23.20 -22.44
CA ALA A 103 -24.41 -23.93 -22.66
C ALA A 103 -24.89 -24.75 -21.44
N THR A 104 -24.01 -25.03 -20.47
CA THR A 104 -24.41 -25.64 -19.20
C THR A 104 -25.20 -24.61 -18.37
N GLY A 105 -26.52 -24.78 -18.35
CA GLY A 105 -27.43 -23.96 -17.55
C GLY A 105 -27.23 -24.13 -16.04
N PRO A 106 -27.75 -23.21 -15.21
CA PRO A 106 -27.47 -23.17 -13.76
C PRO A 106 -27.89 -24.44 -13.00
N ARG A 107 -28.90 -25.17 -13.49
CA ARG A 107 -29.35 -26.44 -12.89
C ARG A 107 -28.41 -27.61 -13.19
N ASP A 108 -27.70 -27.54 -14.32
CA ASP A 108 -26.85 -28.62 -14.81
C ASP A 108 -25.39 -28.47 -14.39
N ILE A 109 -25.02 -27.34 -13.76
CA ILE A 109 -23.65 -27.07 -13.28
C ILE A 109 -23.21 -28.15 -12.30
N VAL A 110 -23.99 -28.41 -11.25
CA VAL A 110 -23.63 -29.38 -10.21
C VAL A 110 -23.46 -30.81 -10.76
N PRO A 111 -24.41 -31.40 -11.52
CA PRO A 111 -24.22 -32.74 -12.07
C PRO A 111 -23.08 -32.81 -13.10
N SER A 112 -22.89 -31.77 -13.92
CA SER A 112 -21.77 -31.70 -14.87
C SER A 112 -20.42 -31.66 -14.15
N LEU A 113 -20.32 -30.88 -13.06
CA LEU A 113 -19.14 -30.84 -12.21
C LEU A 113 -18.86 -32.18 -11.54
N GLN A 114 -19.87 -32.87 -11.02
CA GLN A 114 -19.70 -34.19 -10.42
C GLN A 114 -19.19 -35.20 -11.45
N GLY A 115 -19.72 -35.18 -12.67
CA GLY A 115 -19.23 -36.02 -13.77
C GLY A 115 -17.77 -35.74 -14.10
N LEU A 116 -17.40 -34.46 -14.23
CA LEU A 116 -16.02 -34.04 -14.50
C LEU A 116 -15.07 -34.46 -13.39
N LEU A 117 -15.43 -34.24 -12.13
CA LEU A 117 -14.58 -34.62 -11.00
C LEU A 117 -14.42 -36.14 -10.89
N LYS A 118 -15.47 -36.92 -11.17
CA LYS A 118 -15.37 -38.39 -11.26
C LYS A 118 -14.40 -38.81 -12.36
N GLN A 119 -14.37 -38.12 -13.50
CA GLN A 119 -13.41 -38.37 -14.56
C GLN A 119 -11.97 -38.07 -14.11
N VAL A 120 -11.73 -36.96 -13.38
CA VAL A 120 -10.41 -36.60 -12.85
C VAL A 120 -9.89 -37.65 -11.88
N PHE A 121 -10.74 -38.17 -11.00
CA PHE A 121 -10.36 -39.21 -10.05
C PHE A 121 -10.26 -40.62 -10.67
N GLY A 122 -10.90 -40.84 -11.83
CA GLY A 122 -10.93 -42.12 -12.52
C GLY A 122 -11.43 -43.25 -11.61
N ARG A 123 -10.64 -44.31 -11.47
CA ARG A 123 -10.99 -45.50 -10.67
C ARG A 123 -10.98 -45.26 -9.15
N ASN A 124 -10.33 -44.19 -8.69
CA ASN A 124 -10.24 -43.82 -7.27
C ASN A 124 -11.31 -42.77 -6.90
N ALA A 125 -12.32 -42.57 -7.75
CA ALA A 125 -13.37 -41.60 -7.49
C ALA A 125 -14.21 -42.01 -6.28
N PRO A 126 -14.48 -41.10 -5.33
CA PRO A 126 -15.45 -41.37 -4.28
C PRO A 126 -16.85 -41.50 -4.89
N ASP A 127 -17.68 -42.38 -4.31
CA ASP A 127 -19.03 -42.68 -4.80
C ASP A 127 -19.90 -41.42 -4.91
N HIS A 128 -19.76 -40.53 -3.92
CA HIS A 128 -20.47 -39.27 -3.83
C HIS A 128 -19.54 -38.07 -3.56
N ILE A 129 -19.54 -37.12 -4.49
CA ILE A 129 -18.86 -35.83 -4.37
C ILE A 129 -19.88 -34.78 -3.94
N ALA A 130 -19.90 -34.47 -2.65
CA ALA A 130 -20.77 -33.45 -2.09
C ALA A 130 -20.25 -32.04 -2.44
N ILE A 131 -21.07 -31.29 -3.18
CA ILE A 131 -20.83 -29.90 -3.55
C ILE A 131 -21.86 -29.06 -2.81
N ASP A 132 -21.40 -28.11 -1.99
CA ASP A 132 -22.30 -27.26 -1.21
C ASP A 132 -22.91 -26.17 -2.11
N ARG A 133 -22.09 -25.54 -2.96
CA ARG A 133 -22.49 -24.42 -3.83
C ARG A 133 -21.69 -24.46 -5.11
N ALA A 134 -22.34 -24.25 -6.25
CA ALA A 134 -21.67 -24.02 -7.53
C ALA A 134 -22.42 -22.97 -8.35
N HIS A 135 -21.68 -22.00 -8.87
CA HIS A 135 -22.23 -20.92 -9.71
C HIS A 135 -21.15 -20.38 -10.64
N ARG A 136 -21.57 -19.73 -11.73
CA ARG A 136 -20.65 -18.98 -12.60
C ARG A 136 -20.21 -17.69 -11.92
N ASP A 137 -18.99 -17.26 -12.20
CA ASP A 137 -18.45 -15.99 -11.72
C ASP A 137 -19.31 -14.82 -12.23
N PHE A 138 -19.56 -13.82 -11.37
CA PHE A 138 -20.35 -12.62 -11.69
C PHE A 138 -19.49 -11.50 -12.31
N ARG A 139 -18.36 -11.85 -12.90
CA ARG A 139 -17.46 -10.88 -13.54
C ARG A 139 -18.19 -10.23 -14.73
N PRO A 140 -17.93 -8.94 -15.03
CA PRO A 140 -18.32 -8.36 -16.31
C PRO A 140 -17.91 -9.28 -17.46
N PRO A 141 -18.74 -9.43 -18.51
CA PRO A 141 -18.38 -10.23 -19.69
C PRO A 141 -16.97 -9.84 -20.16
N SER A 142 -16.11 -10.82 -20.42
CA SER A 142 -14.85 -10.47 -21.08
C SER A 142 -15.13 -9.97 -22.47
N ASP A 143 -14.32 -9.01 -22.94
CA ASP A 143 -14.37 -8.52 -24.33
C ASP A 143 -14.16 -9.64 -25.36
N ASP A 144 -13.60 -10.77 -24.91
CA ASP A 144 -13.44 -12.00 -25.68
C ASP A 144 -14.73 -12.86 -25.59
N PRO A 145 -15.50 -12.97 -26.69
CA PRO A 145 -16.73 -13.76 -26.73
C PRO A 145 -16.47 -15.27 -26.71
N ASP A 146 -15.24 -15.72 -26.96
CA ASP A 146 -14.89 -17.14 -27.02
C ASP A 146 -14.47 -17.68 -25.65
N LYS A 147 -14.34 -16.81 -24.65
CA LYS A 147 -13.92 -17.19 -23.30
C LYS A 147 -15.12 -17.45 -22.39
N PRO A 148 -15.42 -18.73 -22.06
CA PRO A 148 -16.54 -19.03 -21.18
C PRO A 148 -16.27 -18.55 -19.76
N TRP A 149 -17.35 -18.20 -19.05
CA TRP A 149 -17.27 -17.86 -17.64
C TRP A 149 -16.88 -19.04 -16.78
N ASP A 150 -16.04 -18.72 -15.82
CA ASP A 150 -15.60 -19.63 -14.79
C ASP A 150 -16.70 -20.05 -13.85
N ILE A 151 -16.51 -21.22 -13.25
CA ILE A 151 -17.39 -21.73 -12.21
C ILE A 151 -16.64 -21.77 -10.89
N PHE A 152 -17.24 -21.13 -9.89
CA PHE A 152 -16.83 -21.25 -8.51
C PHE A 152 -17.64 -22.35 -7.85
N CYS A 153 -16.93 -23.31 -7.26
CA CYS A 153 -17.50 -24.45 -6.57
C CYS A 153 -16.93 -24.54 -5.16
N LYS A 154 -17.80 -24.64 -4.16
CA LYS A 154 -17.45 -24.96 -2.77
C LYS A 154 -17.71 -26.44 -2.53
N LEU A 155 -16.65 -27.18 -2.23
CA LEU A 155 -16.76 -28.59 -1.86
C LEU A 155 -17.20 -28.70 -0.40
N HIS A 156 -17.79 -29.84 -0.03
CA HIS A 156 -18.17 -30.06 1.36
C HIS A 156 -16.96 -30.39 2.25
N LYS A 157 -15.97 -31.10 1.71
CA LYS A 157 -14.80 -31.60 2.43
C LYS A 157 -13.50 -31.01 1.88
N TYR A 158 -12.66 -30.50 2.77
CA TYR A 158 -11.33 -29.97 2.44
C TYR A 158 -10.41 -31.01 1.79
N PHE A 159 -10.31 -32.21 2.36
CA PHE A 159 -9.47 -33.28 1.82
C PHE A 159 -9.80 -33.65 0.38
N LEU A 160 -11.07 -33.50 -0.03
CA LEU A 160 -11.47 -33.77 -1.40
C LEU A 160 -10.88 -32.73 -2.36
N LYS A 161 -10.85 -31.44 -1.95
CA LYS A 161 -10.17 -30.39 -2.71
C LYS A 161 -8.69 -30.72 -2.88
N GLU A 162 -7.99 -31.04 -1.80
CA GLU A 162 -6.56 -31.37 -1.86
C GLU A 162 -6.32 -32.56 -2.78
N SER A 163 -7.18 -33.57 -2.71
CA SER A 163 -7.10 -34.72 -3.59
C SER A 163 -7.32 -34.33 -5.05
N ILE A 164 -8.28 -33.45 -5.36
CA ILE A 164 -8.47 -32.92 -6.73
C ILE A 164 -7.24 -32.14 -7.21
N MET A 165 -6.65 -31.33 -6.34
CA MET A 165 -5.46 -30.54 -6.69
C MET A 165 -4.22 -31.41 -6.89
N PHE A 166 -4.10 -32.49 -6.12
CA PHE A 166 -3.00 -33.43 -6.20
C PHE A 166 -3.14 -34.40 -7.39
N HIS A 167 -4.34 -34.94 -7.62
CA HIS A 167 -4.65 -35.83 -8.74
C HIS A 167 -4.98 -35.08 -10.03
N GLY A 168 -4.99 -33.74 -9.98
CA GLY A 168 -5.15 -32.89 -11.15
C GLY A 168 -4.09 -33.25 -12.20
N PRO A 169 -4.44 -33.26 -13.49
CA PRO A 169 -3.57 -33.77 -14.54
C PRO A 169 -2.21 -33.08 -14.54
N SER A 170 -1.12 -33.86 -14.38
CA SER A 170 0.25 -33.35 -14.48
C SER A 170 0.50 -32.69 -15.85
N PRO A 171 1.41 -31.72 -15.98
CA PRO A 171 1.75 -31.15 -17.29
C PRO A 171 2.15 -32.28 -18.25
N PRO A 172 1.74 -32.24 -19.53
CA PRO A 172 2.03 -33.31 -20.47
C PRO A 172 3.55 -33.49 -20.61
N SER A 173 3.99 -34.75 -20.66
CA SER A 173 5.36 -35.12 -20.99
C SER A 173 5.76 -34.54 -22.36
N PRO A 174 7.02 -34.12 -22.55
CA PRO A 174 7.46 -33.53 -23.81
C PRO A 174 7.44 -34.60 -24.91
N GLY A 175 6.36 -34.64 -25.69
CA GLY A 175 6.16 -35.60 -26.77
C GLY A 175 4.74 -36.17 -26.89
N CYS A 176 3.85 -35.91 -25.92
CA CYS A 176 2.44 -36.28 -26.03
C CYS A 176 1.61 -35.02 -26.28
N CYS A 177 1.24 -34.77 -27.53
CA CYS A 177 0.37 -33.67 -27.94
C CYS A 177 -1.07 -33.93 -27.47
N ILE A 178 -1.31 -33.72 -26.18
CA ILE A 178 -2.63 -33.33 -25.69
C ILE A 178 -2.39 -31.91 -25.17
N GLU A 179 -2.76 -30.94 -26.00
CA GLU A 179 -2.87 -29.55 -25.58
C GLU A 179 -3.72 -29.51 -24.31
N ASN A 180 -3.39 -28.57 -23.42
CA ASN A 180 -4.21 -27.99 -22.34
C ASN A 180 -3.50 -28.02 -20.99
N ILE A 181 -3.64 -26.90 -20.27
CA ILE A 181 -3.34 -26.64 -18.86
C ILE A 181 -2.03 -25.87 -18.63
N LEU A 182 -2.18 -24.54 -18.50
CA LEU A 182 -1.19 -23.66 -17.89
C LEU A 182 -1.51 -23.55 -16.39
N TYR A 183 -0.54 -23.92 -15.54
CA TYR A 183 -0.60 -23.75 -14.08
C TYR A 183 -0.17 -22.34 -13.68
N CYS A 184 -0.84 -21.75 -12.68
CA CYS A 184 -0.27 -20.62 -11.94
C CYS A 184 -0.25 -20.94 -10.44
N CYS A 185 0.97 -21.15 -9.93
CA CYS A 185 1.35 -21.17 -8.52
C CYS A 185 0.94 -19.84 -7.85
N CYS A 186 -0.27 -19.78 -7.29
CA CYS A 186 -0.67 -18.92 -6.16
C CYS A 186 -2.19 -18.94 -5.89
N GLY A 187 -2.98 -19.76 -6.60
CA GLY A 187 -4.42 -19.82 -6.33
C GLY A 187 -5.07 -21.15 -6.72
N SER A 188 -6.21 -21.41 -6.11
CA SER A 188 -6.97 -22.66 -6.19
C SER A 188 -7.67 -22.85 -7.55
N TYR A 189 -6.91 -23.05 -8.64
CA TYR A 189 -7.45 -23.16 -10.00
C TYR A 189 -7.35 -24.57 -10.59
N VAL A 190 -8.38 -24.99 -11.33
CA VAL A 190 -8.35 -26.16 -12.22
C VAL A 190 -8.84 -25.71 -13.60
N CYS A 191 -8.01 -25.85 -14.63
CA CYS A 191 -8.34 -25.41 -15.99
C CYS A 191 -8.66 -26.61 -16.89
N PHE A 192 -9.75 -26.52 -17.67
CA PHE A 192 -10.06 -27.47 -18.74
C PHE A 192 -10.30 -26.71 -20.04
N LEU A 193 -9.95 -27.30 -21.17
CA LEU A 193 -10.19 -26.72 -22.50
C LEU A 193 -11.01 -27.75 -23.30
N SER A 194 -12.06 -27.26 -23.94
CA SER A 194 -12.99 -28.07 -24.73
C SER A 194 -12.41 -28.38 -26.12
N PRO A 195 -12.65 -29.54 -26.74
CA PRO A 195 -11.87 -30.03 -27.89
C PRO A 195 -12.12 -29.37 -29.26
N GLN A 196 -12.88 -28.28 -29.36
CA GLN A 196 -13.53 -27.92 -30.64
C GLN A 196 -12.95 -26.78 -31.47
N HIS A 197 -11.88 -26.09 -31.09
CA HIS A 197 -11.31 -25.05 -31.97
C HIS A 197 -9.78 -25.07 -31.98
N SER A 198 -9.23 -25.46 -33.14
CA SER A 198 -7.85 -25.15 -33.53
C SER A 198 -7.67 -23.64 -33.64
N LEU A 199 -6.53 -23.08 -33.19
CA LEU A 199 -5.69 -22.15 -33.96
C LEU A 199 -4.56 -21.55 -33.09
N THR A 200 -3.33 -21.84 -33.53
CA THR A 200 -2.19 -20.91 -33.70
C THR A 200 -2.30 -19.49 -33.12
N HIS A 201 -1.66 -19.21 -31.99
CA HIS A 201 -0.90 -17.96 -31.80
C HIS A 201 0.09 -18.06 -30.63
N LYS A 202 1.39 -17.96 -30.92
CA LYS A 202 2.44 -17.79 -29.90
C LYS A 202 2.36 -16.35 -29.39
N SER A 203 2.21 -16.14 -28.08
CA SER A 203 2.54 -14.85 -27.47
C SER A 203 3.40 -15.05 -26.22
N ASN A 204 4.61 -14.49 -26.31
CA ASN A 204 5.62 -14.44 -25.26
C ASN A 204 5.29 -13.31 -24.29
N THR A 205 4.84 -13.61 -23.08
CA THR A 205 4.87 -12.64 -21.98
C THR A 205 4.92 -13.35 -20.64
N CYS A 206 6.11 -13.83 -20.30
CA CYS A 206 6.50 -14.12 -18.91
C CYS A 206 7.78 -13.33 -18.65
N ARG A 207 7.64 -12.09 -18.16
CA ARG A 207 8.74 -11.32 -17.58
C ARG A 207 8.20 -10.42 -16.48
N SER A 208 9.03 -10.29 -15.43
CA SER A 208 8.93 -9.46 -14.23
C SER A 208 7.96 -9.88 -13.11
N LEU A 209 8.50 -10.66 -12.17
CA LEU A 209 8.12 -10.69 -10.76
C LEU A 209 9.06 -9.75 -9.97
N LEU A 210 8.44 -8.89 -9.12
CA LEU A 210 8.94 -8.15 -7.94
C LEU A 210 9.49 -6.70 -8.09
N PRO A 211 9.30 -5.84 -7.05
CA PRO A 211 8.77 -4.47 -7.17
C PRO A 211 9.84 -3.37 -6.95
N PRO A 212 9.52 -2.11 -7.29
CA PRO A 212 9.55 -1.09 -6.22
C PRO A 212 8.50 0.03 -6.37
N ASP A 213 8.19 0.61 -5.21
CA ASP A 213 7.69 1.96 -4.98
C ASP A 213 6.22 2.35 -5.27
N ARG A 214 5.76 3.16 -4.30
CA ARG A 214 4.42 3.67 -4.08
C ARG A 214 3.97 4.59 -5.23
N GLY A 215 2.72 4.47 -5.64
CA GLY A 215 2.04 5.54 -6.37
C GLY A 215 0.87 5.10 -7.22
N LEU A 216 -0.33 5.22 -6.67
CA LEU A 216 -1.60 5.49 -7.37
C LEU A 216 -2.09 4.44 -8.39
N LEU A 217 -3.03 3.61 -7.97
CA LEU A 217 -4.42 3.71 -8.43
C LEU A 217 -5.30 2.81 -7.55
N TYR A 218 -6.14 3.45 -6.74
CA TYR A 218 -7.39 2.84 -6.31
C TYR A 218 -8.22 2.64 -7.58
N ASP A 219 -8.49 1.39 -7.96
CA ASP A 219 -9.71 1.01 -8.69
C ASP A 219 -9.74 -0.51 -8.88
N LEU A 220 -10.46 -1.18 -7.99
CA LEU A 220 -11.41 -2.26 -8.26
C LEU A 220 -11.79 -2.88 -6.92
N ILE A 221 -12.64 -2.15 -6.20
CA ILE A 221 -13.50 -2.73 -5.19
C ILE A 221 -14.33 -3.80 -5.90
N THR A 222 -14.06 -5.07 -5.61
CA THR A 222 -15.06 -6.12 -5.77
C THR A 222 -15.15 -6.83 -4.43
N LEU A 223 -16.15 -6.38 -3.67
CA LEU A 223 -16.61 -6.94 -2.41
C LEU A 223 -16.54 -8.46 -2.44
N TRP A 224 -15.77 -9.02 -1.51
CA TRP A 224 -15.83 -10.43 -1.17
C TRP A 224 -16.06 -10.51 0.34
N LEU A 225 -17.34 -10.56 0.72
CA LEU A 225 -17.90 -11.05 1.98
C LEU A 225 -19.41 -11.24 1.73
N PRO A 226 -20.06 -12.17 2.45
CA PRO A 226 -20.90 -13.27 1.97
C PRO A 226 -22.18 -12.92 1.21
#